data_AF-A0A8S1ARI5-F1
#
_entry.id   AF-A0A8S1ARI5-F1
#
_cell.length_a   1.000
_cell.length_b   1.000
_cell.length_c   1.000
_cell.angle_alpha   90.00
_cell.angle_beta   90.00
_cell.angle_gamma   90.00
#
_symmetry.space_group_name_H-M   'P 1'
#
loop_
_entity.id
_entity.type
_entity.pdbx_description
1 polymer ?
#
loop_
_entity_poly.entity_id
_entity_poly.type
_entity_poly.pdbx_seq_one_letter_code
_entity_poly.pdbx_strand_id
1 'polypeptide(L)'
;MKNEVNVAKWEHLEMLLKEDPGFDGLRMLPKLTESHLNPKKLKKMEVKCAAQVLSHSTAIFMGYLARKGILVEDARETARVLLFFDELFDSVNGSFHNFKKKPGKKLLGPLTPNSTHQKVWDEAKAILKTMTFIDKSNKTGNCPCLVSLSSAFHYKLDKNDRKY
;
A
#
# COMPACT_ATOMS: atom_id res chain seq x y z
N MET A 1 -14.50 15.05 8.59
CA MET A 1 -14.63 13.86 7.72
C MET A 1 -15.52 12.89 8.46
N LYS A 2 -16.52 12.28 7.81
CA LYS A 2 -17.36 11.26 8.47
C LYS A 2 -16.45 10.10 8.91
N ASN A 3 -16.67 9.59 10.13
CA ASN A 3 -16.01 8.39 10.66
C ASN A 3 -16.50 7.15 9.90
N GLU A 4 -16.16 7.04 8.62
CA GLU A 4 -16.48 5.87 7.81
C GLU A 4 -15.42 4.79 8.09
N VAL A 5 -15.87 3.69 8.70
CA VAL A 5 -15.06 2.48 8.88
C VAL A 5 -14.87 1.87 7.50
N ASN A 6 -13.62 1.87 7.01
CA ASN A 6 -13.25 1.20 5.77
C ASN A 6 -12.71 -0.19 6.10
N VAL A 7 -13.14 -1.22 5.35
CA VAL A 7 -12.74 -2.61 5.56
C VAL A 7 -11.99 -3.11 4.33
N ALA A 8 -10.70 -3.43 4.52
CA ALA A 8 -9.93 -4.14 3.51
C ALA A 8 -10.08 -5.66 3.67
N LYS A 9 -10.31 -6.37 2.56
CA LYS A 9 -10.52 -7.83 2.53
C LYS A 9 -9.52 -8.48 1.60
N TRP A 10 -9.00 -9.64 2.00
CA TRP A 10 -8.07 -10.41 1.16
C TRP A 10 -8.77 -10.97 -0.08
N GLU A 11 -10.04 -11.31 0.07
CA GLU A 11 -10.94 -11.80 -0.96
C GLU A 11 -11.01 -10.85 -2.16
N HIS A 12 -10.89 -9.54 -1.97
CA HIS A 12 -10.88 -8.57 -3.07
C HIS A 12 -9.64 -8.72 -3.97
N LEU A 13 -8.49 -9.11 -3.42
CA LEU A 13 -7.29 -9.41 -4.20
C LEU A 13 -7.45 -10.72 -4.99
N GLU A 14 -8.09 -11.72 -4.39
CA GLU A 14 -8.40 -12.99 -5.06
C GLU A 14 -9.36 -12.77 -6.23
N MET A 15 -10.39 -11.94 -6.03
CA MET A 15 -11.31 -11.53 -7.11
C MET A 15 -10.57 -10.79 -8.22
N LEU A 16 -9.69 -9.84 -7.88
CA LEU A 16 -8.88 -9.10 -8.86
C LEU A 16 -7.97 -10.03 -9.67
N LEU A 17 -7.33 -11.01 -9.03
CA LEU A 17 -6.50 -11.99 -9.72
C LEU A 17 -7.34 -12.91 -10.63
N LYS A 18 -8.55 -13.28 -10.20
CA LYS A 18 -9.47 -14.11 -10.98
C LYS A 18 -10.03 -13.39 -12.20
N GLU A 19 -10.36 -12.10 -12.05
CA GLU A 19 -10.80 -11.26 -13.17
C GLU A 19 -9.71 -11.14 -14.25
N ASP A 20 -8.45 -11.21 -13.82
CA ASP A 20 -7.26 -11.15 -14.65
C ASP A 20 -7.34 -10.15 -15.81
N PRO A 21 -7.59 -8.86 -15.52
CA PRO A 21 -7.89 -7.88 -16.55
C PRO A 21 -6.76 -7.82 -17.58
N GLY A 22 -7.12 -7.85 -18.87
CA GLY A 22 -6.15 -7.86 -19.97
C GLY A 22 -6.79 -7.62 -21.33
N PHE A 23 -5.95 -7.43 -22.35
CA PHE A 23 -6.35 -7.30 -23.75
C PHE A 23 -5.31 -7.97 -24.64
N ASP A 24 -5.74 -8.76 -25.63
CA ASP A 24 -4.86 -9.48 -26.58
C ASP A 24 -3.73 -10.27 -25.90
N GLY A 25 -4.05 -10.99 -24.82
CA GLY A 25 -3.09 -11.80 -24.06
C GLY A 25 -2.13 -10.99 -23.16
N LEU A 26 -2.23 -9.65 -23.17
CA LEU A 26 -1.49 -8.78 -22.26
C LEU A 26 -2.31 -8.53 -20.99
N ARG A 27 -1.76 -8.96 -19.86
CA ARG A 27 -2.34 -8.71 -18.53
C ARG A 27 -2.08 -7.27 -18.11
N MET A 28 -3.08 -6.59 -17.57
CA MET A 28 -2.96 -5.26 -16.95
C MET A 28 -2.14 -5.32 -15.66
N LEU A 29 -2.20 -6.46 -14.95
CA LEU A 29 -1.44 -6.75 -13.74
C LEU A 29 -0.50 -7.95 -13.95
N PRO A 30 0.50 -7.85 -14.83
CA PRO A 30 1.34 -9.01 -15.20
C PRO A 30 2.19 -9.52 -14.03
N LYS A 31 2.41 -8.67 -13.03
CA LYS A 31 3.19 -8.98 -11.82
C LYS A 31 2.38 -9.68 -10.73
N LEU A 32 1.05 -9.52 -10.74
CA LEU A 32 0.19 -10.16 -9.75
C LEU A 32 -0.14 -11.56 -10.25
N THR A 33 0.23 -12.57 -9.46
CA THR A 33 0.08 -13.99 -9.82
C THR A 33 -0.38 -14.78 -8.60
N GLU A 34 -0.75 -16.05 -8.79
CA GLU A 34 -1.13 -16.91 -7.68
C GLU A 34 -0.07 -17.04 -6.58
N SER A 35 1.23 -16.91 -6.90
CA SER A 35 2.29 -16.97 -5.88
C SER A 35 2.24 -15.81 -4.88
N HIS A 36 1.46 -14.76 -5.18
CA HIS A 36 1.25 -13.61 -4.31
C HIS A 36 0.09 -13.80 -3.34
N LEU A 37 -0.89 -14.65 -3.69
CA LEU A 37 -2.14 -14.76 -2.94
C LEU A 37 -2.37 -16.13 -2.32
N ASN A 38 -1.90 -17.20 -2.96
CA ASN A 38 -2.11 -18.57 -2.50
C ASN A 38 -1.14 -18.89 -1.35
N PRO A 39 -1.62 -19.16 -0.12
CA PRO A 39 -0.75 -19.44 1.02
C PRO A 39 0.21 -20.61 0.84
N LYS A 40 -0.14 -21.59 -0.02
CA LYS A 40 0.72 -22.74 -0.34
C LYS A 40 1.88 -22.36 -1.28
N LYS A 41 1.72 -21.29 -2.05
CA LYS A 41 2.72 -20.77 -3.01
C LYS A 41 3.40 -19.48 -2.52
N LEU A 42 2.93 -18.93 -1.40
CA LEU A 42 3.44 -17.70 -0.79
C LEU A 42 4.90 -17.88 -0.35
N LYS A 43 5.77 -17.06 -0.93
CA LYS A 43 7.16 -16.94 -0.52
C LYS A 43 7.25 -15.96 0.65
N LYS A 44 7.03 -16.46 1.87
CA LYS A 44 6.87 -15.64 3.10
C LYS A 44 8.00 -14.64 3.39
N MET A 45 9.23 -14.91 2.95
CA MET A 45 10.39 -14.03 3.16
C MET A 45 10.70 -13.12 1.96
N GLU A 46 9.88 -13.14 0.91
CA GLU A 46 10.11 -12.35 -0.30
C GLU A 46 9.33 -11.02 -0.23
N VAL A 47 9.99 -9.98 0.28
CA VAL A 47 9.43 -8.61 0.39
C VAL A 47 8.90 -8.12 -0.96
N LYS A 48 9.53 -8.54 -2.07
CA LYS A 48 9.10 -8.22 -3.42
C LYS A 48 7.64 -8.65 -3.69
N CYS A 49 7.25 -9.84 -3.25
CA CYS A 49 5.87 -10.31 -3.42
C CYS A 49 4.88 -9.42 -2.66
N ALA A 50 5.18 -9.10 -1.39
CA ALA A 50 4.35 -8.20 -0.59
C ALA A 50 4.24 -6.80 -1.23
N ALA A 51 5.37 -6.23 -1.68
CA ALA A 51 5.40 -4.93 -2.34
C ALA A 51 4.62 -4.90 -3.66
N GLN A 52 4.58 -6.02 -4.41
CA GLN A 52 3.78 -6.12 -5.63
C GLN A 52 2.28 -6.17 -5.34
N VAL A 53 1.86 -6.89 -4.28
CA VAL A 53 0.46 -6.90 -3.82
C VAL A 53 0.03 -5.50 -3.40
N LEU A 54 0.85 -4.82 -2.58
CA LEU A 54 0.58 -3.49 -2.06
C LEU A 54 0.89 -2.36 -3.06
N SER A 55 1.13 -2.66 -4.34
CA SER A 55 1.58 -1.63 -5.29
C SER A 55 0.47 -0.67 -5.75
N HIS A 56 0.87 0.54 -6.15
CA HIS A 56 0.00 1.53 -6.79
C HIS A 56 -0.82 0.94 -7.95
N SER A 57 -0.20 0.16 -8.83
CA SER A 57 -0.92 -0.46 -9.97
C SER A 57 -2.05 -1.37 -9.50
N THR A 58 -1.78 -2.25 -8.53
CA THR A 58 -2.79 -3.16 -7.98
C THR A 58 -3.97 -2.37 -7.42
N ALA A 59 -3.68 -1.30 -6.67
CA ALA A 59 -4.68 -0.46 -6.06
C ALA A 59 -5.54 0.29 -7.08
N ILE A 60 -4.92 0.90 -8.10
CA ILE A 60 -5.65 1.64 -9.14
C ILE A 60 -6.58 0.72 -9.94
N PHE A 61 -6.09 -0.45 -10.36
CA PHE A 61 -6.92 -1.39 -11.12
C PHE A 61 -8.07 -1.95 -10.28
N MET A 62 -7.82 -2.29 -9.02
CA MET A 62 -8.88 -2.72 -8.10
C MET A 62 -9.97 -1.65 -7.97
N GLY A 63 -9.60 -0.40 -7.68
CA GLY A 63 -10.55 0.70 -7.53
C GLY A 63 -11.27 1.05 -8.83
N TYR A 64 -10.61 0.93 -9.99
CA TYR A 64 -11.20 1.14 -11.30
C TYR A 64 -12.26 0.09 -11.62
N LEU A 65 -11.93 -1.20 -11.46
CA LEU A 65 -12.85 -2.30 -11.76
C LEU A 65 -14.06 -2.30 -10.81
N ALA A 66 -13.84 -1.97 -9.53
CA ALA A 66 -14.94 -1.79 -8.57
C ALA A 66 -15.89 -0.66 -9.01
N ARG A 67 -15.35 0.51 -9.38
CA ARG A 67 -16.16 1.63 -9.91
C ARG A 67 -16.92 1.27 -11.19
N LYS A 68 -16.39 0.35 -12.00
CA LYS A 68 -17.05 -0.14 -13.22
C LYS A 68 -18.09 -1.24 -12.94
N GLY A 69 -18.27 -1.65 -11.69
CA GLY A 69 -19.19 -2.73 -11.30
C GLY A 69 -18.71 -4.12 -11.68
N ILE A 70 -17.43 -4.28 -12.04
CA ILE A 70 -16.82 -5.58 -12.37
C ILE A 70 -16.42 -6.29 -11.07
N LEU A 71 -15.79 -5.56 -10.15
CA LEU A 71 -15.58 -6.02 -8.78
C LEU A 71 -16.67 -5.45 -7.88
N VAL A 72 -16.84 -6.07 -6.71
CA VAL A 72 -17.69 -5.56 -5.63
C VAL A 72 -17.27 -4.15 -5.22
N GLU A 73 -18.23 -3.29 -4.92
CA GLU A 73 -17.99 -1.86 -4.67
C GLU A 73 -17.08 -1.61 -3.44
N ASP A 74 -17.16 -2.48 -2.42
CA ASP A 74 -16.30 -2.43 -1.23
C ASP A 74 -14.82 -2.78 -1.53
N ALA A 75 -14.49 -3.33 -2.70
CA ALA A 75 -13.11 -3.47 -3.14
C ALA A 75 -12.40 -2.11 -3.29
N ARG A 76 -13.15 -1.00 -3.44
CA ARG A 76 -12.59 0.37 -3.40
C ARG A 76 -11.93 0.69 -2.06
N GLU A 77 -12.44 0.14 -0.96
CA GLU A 77 -11.88 0.36 0.37
C GLU A 77 -10.52 -0.34 0.50
N THR A 78 -10.41 -1.56 -0.03
CA THR A 78 -9.13 -2.28 -0.11
C THR A 78 -8.15 -1.52 -0.99
N ALA A 79 -8.58 -1.02 -2.16
CA ALA A 79 -7.74 -0.19 -3.02
C ALA A 79 -7.15 1.03 -2.28
N ARG A 80 -7.94 1.72 -1.45
CA ARG A 80 -7.45 2.85 -0.63
C ARG A 80 -6.37 2.40 0.36
N VAL A 81 -6.56 1.26 1.02
CA VAL A 81 -5.56 0.71 1.96
C VAL A 81 -4.27 0.32 1.23
N LEU A 82 -4.37 -0.28 0.03
CA LEU A 82 -3.18 -0.60 -0.78
C LEU A 82 -2.41 0.67 -1.18
N LEU A 83 -3.10 1.73 -1.63
CA LEU A 83 -2.46 3.02 -1.93
C LEU A 83 -1.77 3.62 -0.71
N PHE A 84 -2.43 3.58 0.45
CA PHE A 84 -1.85 4.08 1.69
C PHE A 84 -0.52 3.38 2.01
N PHE A 85 -0.46 2.05 1.93
CA PHE A 85 0.77 1.31 2.19
C PHE A 85 1.83 1.47 1.10
N ASP A 86 1.42 1.59 -0.18
CA ASP A 86 2.33 1.90 -1.30
C ASP A 86 3.07 3.23 -1.06
N GLU A 87 2.33 4.28 -0.73
CA GLU A 87 2.90 5.61 -0.45
C GLU A 87 3.79 5.61 0.80
N LEU A 88 3.33 4.95 1.87
CA LEU A 88 4.11 4.83 3.10
C LEU A 88 5.41 4.07 2.85
N PHE A 89 5.36 2.97 2.11
CA PHE A 89 6.55 2.17 1.78
C PHE A 89 7.52 2.94 0.88
N ASP A 90 7.03 3.63 -0.15
CA ASP A 90 7.87 4.48 -1.00
C ASP A 90 8.58 5.56 -0.18
N SER A 91 7.90 6.16 0.80
CA SER A 91 8.44 7.24 1.66
C SER A 91 9.63 6.82 2.54
N VAL A 92 9.79 5.52 2.81
CA VAL A 92 10.90 4.97 3.61
C VAL A 92 11.89 4.16 2.78
N ASN A 93 11.60 3.96 1.49
CA ASN A 93 12.40 3.17 0.57
C ASN A 93 12.80 3.98 -0.69
N GLY A 94 13.06 5.27 -0.47
CA GLY A 94 13.45 6.21 -1.52
C GLY A 94 14.81 5.91 -2.15
N SER A 95 14.98 6.34 -3.40
CA SER A 95 16.24 6.26 -4.15
C SER A 95 16.33 7.38 -5.16
N PHE A 96 17.45 8.11 -5.15
CA PHE A 96 17.72 9.19 -6.11
C PHE A 96 17.56 8.75 -7.58
N HIS A 97 17.97 7.53 -7.90
CA HIS A 97 17.85 6.99 -9.26
C HIS A 97 16.40 6.67 -9.62
N ASN A 98 15.66 6.07 -8.69
CA ASN A 98 14.27 5.67 -8.92
C ASN A 98 13.34 6.88 -9.00
N PHE A 99 13.59 7.90 -8.17
CA PHE A 99 12.84 9.16 -8.18
C PHE A 99 12.89 9.85 -9.55
N LYS A 100 14.08 9.98 -10.14
CA LYS A 100 14.26 10.59 -11.47
C LYS A 100 13.51 9.85 -12.57
N LYS A 101 13.35 8.52 -12.43
CA LYS A 101 12.63 7.67 -13.40
C LYS A 101 11.12 7.65 -13.19
N LYS A 102 10.62 8.13 -12.05
CA LYS A 102 9.21 8.05 -11.66
C LYS A 102 8.73 9.41 -11.11
N PRO A 103 8.52 10.41 -11.98
CA PRO A 103 8.19 11.78 -11.55
C PRO A 103 6.88 11.87 -10.74
N GLY A 104 5.96 10.92 -10.89
CA GLY A 104 4.73 10.83 -10.09
C GLY A 104 4.91 10.30 -8.67
N LYS A 105 6.04 9.65 -8.35
CA LYS A 105 6.32 9.03 -7.04
C LYS A 105 7.23 9.92 -6.21
N LYS A 106 6.70 11.05 -5.74
CA LYS A 106 7.46 12.08 -4.99
C LYS A 106 8.11 11.55 -3.71
N LEU A 107 7.48 10.56 -3.08
CA LEU A 107 7.97 9.92 -1.86
C LEU A 107 9.15 8.96 -2.09
N LEU A 108 9.48 8.62 -3.35
CA LEU A 108 10.73 7.92 -3.65
C LEU A 108 11.95 8.85 -3.65
N GLY A 109 11.73 10.17 -3.58
CA GLY A 109 12.79 11.16 -3.52
C GLY A 109 13.49 11.21 -2.16
N PRO A 110 14.59 11.95 -2.05
CA PRO A 110 15.24 12.17 -0.76
C PRO A 110 14.34 12.94 0.21
N LEU A 111 14.51 12.67 1.51
CA LEU A 111 13.99 13.52 2.56
C LEU A 111 14.70 14.87 2.50
N THR A 112 13.94 15.95 2.38
CA THR A 112 14.45 17.33 2.39
C THR A 112 13.55 18.18 3.29
N PRO A 113 14.00 19.36 3.75
CA PRO A 113 13.16 20.24 4.58
C PRO A 113 11.82 20.62 3.93
N ASN A 114 11.74 20.57 2.59
CA ASN A 114 10.56 20.95 1.82
C ASN A 114 9.78 19.74 1.25
N SER A 115 10.22 18.51 1.52
CA SER A 115 9.54 17.32 0.99
C SER A 115 8.30 16.97 1.82
N THR A 116 7.35 16.27 1.21
CA THR A 116 6.06 15.95 1.83
C THR A 116 6.11 14.77 2.80
N HIS A 117 7.28 14.18 3.03
CA HIS A 117 7.45 12.95 3.81
C HIS A 117 6.92 13.10 5.24
N GLN A 118 7.26 14.21 5.91
CA GLN A 118 6.85 14.43 7.30
C GLN A 118 5.32 14.49 7.45
N LYS A 119 4.66 15.21 6.54
CA LYS A 119 3.20 15.28 6.49
C LYS A 119 2.59 13.88 6.30
N VAL A 120 3.11 13.10 5.35
CA VAL A 120 2.67 11.72 5.10
C VAL A 120 2.88 10.84 6.34
N TRP A 121 4.00 10.97 7.04
CA TRP A 121 4.25 10.19 8.25
C TRP A 121 3.32 10.56 9.40
N ASP A 122 3.02 11.85 9.60
CA ASP A 122 2.10 12.27 10.66
C ASP A 122 0.66 11.81 10.38
N GLU A 123 0.22 11.90 9.11
CA GLU A 123 -1.06 11.32 8.67
C GLU A 123 -1.06 9.79 8.83
N ALA A 124 0.02 9.11 8.44
CA ALA A 124 0.14 7.66 8.56
C ALA A 124 0.11 7.19 10.02
N LYS A 125 0.76 7.90 10.96
CA LYS A 125 0.65 7.59 12.39
C LYS A 125 -0.79 7.63 12.86
N ALA A 126 -1.55 8.64 12.45
CA ALA A 126 -2.95 8.78 12.84
C ALA A 126 -3.79 7.61 12.29
N ILE A 127 -3.60 7.25 11.01
CA ILE A 127 -4.32 6.14 10.38
C ILE A 127 -3.93 4.79 11.03
N LEU A 128 -2.64 4.51 11.19
CA LEU A 128 -2.15 3.23 11.74
C LEU A 128 -2.66 2.97 13.15
N LYS A 129 -2.82 4.00 13.98
CA LYS A 129 -3.40 3.88 15.34
C LYS A 129 -4.86 3.46 15.34
N THR A 130 -5.58 3.71 14.25
CA THR A 130 -7.01 3.35 14.10
C THR A 130 -7.22 2.00 13.42
N MET A 131 -6.18 1.42 12.80
CA MET A 131 -6.27 0.16 12.08
C MET A 131 -6.30 -1.03 13.04
N THR A 132 -7.24 -1.95 12.83
CA THR A 132 -7.35 -3.23 13.53
C THR A 132 -7.55 -4.36 12.53
N PHE A 133 -7.22 -5.59 12.94
CA PHE A 133 -7.52 -6.79 12.15
C PHE A 133 -8.85 -7.37 12.58
N ILE A 134 -9.64 -7.80 11.61
CA ILE A 134 -10.90 -8.49 11.85
C ILE A 134 -10.72 -9.94 11.40
N ASP A 135 -10.96 -10.89 12.31
CA ASP A 135 -10.92 -12.30 11.96
C ASP A 135 -12.23 -12.76 11.29
N LYS A 136 -12.27 -14.02 10.83
CA LYS A 136 -13.47 -14.61 10.21
C LYS A 136 -14.68 -14.69 11.16
N SER A 137 -14.47 -14.54 12.46
CA SER A 137 -15.50 -14.52 13.50
C SER A 137 -15.92 -13.09 13.88
N ASN A 138 -15.51 -12.08 13.10
CA ASN A 138 -15.70 -10.66 13.36
C ASN A 138 -15.09 -10.15 14.68
N LYS A 139 -14.11 -10.88 15.23
CA LYS A 139 -13.36 -10.41 16.40
C LYS A 139 -12.25 -9.48 15.94
N THR A 140 -12.16 -8.34 16.61
CA THR A 140 -11.09 -7.37 16.40
C THR A 140 -9.84 -7.76 17.19
N GLY A 141 -8.70 -7.83 16.51
CA GLY A 141 -7.39 -8.04 17.10
C GLY A 141 -6.43 -6.89 16.77
N ASN A 142 -5.52 -6.60 17.69
CA ASN A 142 -4.42 -5.68 17.44
C ASN A 142 -3.31 -6.41 16.66
N CYS A 143 -2.73 -5.78 15.62
CA CYS A 143 -1.44 -6.25 15.10
C CYS A 143 -0.31 -5.54 15.83
N PRO A 144 0.57 -6.28 16.53
CA PRO A 144 1.78 -5.70 17.12
C PRO A 144 2.60 -4.91 16.09
N CYS A 145 2.62 -5.39 14.84
CA CYS A 145 3.30 -4.74 13.72
C CYS A 145 2.81 -3.30 13.45
N LEU A 146 1.50 -3.06 13.49
CA LEU A 146 0.92 -1.74 13.24
C LEU A 146 1.17 -0.80 14.44
N VAL A 147 1.13 -1.34 15.66
CA VAL A 147 1.45 -0.59 16.88
C VAL A 147 2.91 -0.12 16.83
N SER A 148 3.84 -1.03 16.52
CA SER A 148 5.25 -0.71 16.36
C SER A 148 5.48 0.32 15.25
N LEU A 149 4.85 0.14 14.09
CA LEU A 149 4.99 1.07 12.96
C LEU A 149 4.46 2.48 13.28
N SER A 150 3.35 2.57 14.02
CA SER A 150 2.79 3.86 14.45
C SER A 150 3.70 4.65 15.38
N SER A 151 4.67 3.98 16.01
CA SER A 151 5.66 4.58 16.92
C SER A 151 7.03 4.77 16.27
N ALA A 152 7.23 4.30 15.02
CA ALA A 152 8.57 4.22 14.41
C ALA A 152 9.07 5.56 13.83
N PHE A 153 8.17 6.49 13.52
CA PHE A 153 8.51 7.71 12.80
C PHE A 153 8.90 8.85 13.77
N HIS A 154 10.16 8.86 14.20
CA HIS A 154 10.81 9.97 14.88
C HIS A 154 11.89 10.56 13.97
N TYR A 155 11.89 11.89 13.75
CA TYR A 155 12.90 12.53 12.92
C TYR A 155 13.45 13.79 13.59
N LYS A 156 14.75 14.03 13.40
CA LYS A 156 15.42 15.33 13.59
C LYS A 156 16.22 15.58 12.31
N LEU A 157 15.85 16.60 11.53
CA LEU A 157 16.70 17.09 10.45
C LEU A 157 17.68 18.07 11.09
N ASP A 158 18.96 17.70 11.16
CA ASP A 158 19.99 18.65 11.57
C ASP A 158 20.17 19.67 10.43
N LYS A 159 20.08 20.97 10.74
CA LYS A 159 20.21 22.04 9.74
C LYS A 159 21.60 22.07 9.08
N ASN A 160 22.55 21.34 9.65
CA ASN A 160 23.94 21.23 9.20
C ASN A 160 24.23 20.03 8.28
N ASP A 161 23.30 19.10 8.08
CA ASP A 161 23.47 17.95 7.17
C ASP A 161 23.27 18.30 5.68
N ARG A 162 23.64 19.53 5.29
CA ARG A 162 23.78 19.92 3.88
C ARG A 162 25.18 19.58 3.39
N LYS A 163 25.41 18.29 3.13
CA LYS A 163 26.52 17.83 2.28
C LYS A 163 26.00 16.89 1.21
N TYR A 164 25.32 17.44 0.20
CA TYR A 164 25.30 16.92 -1.17
C TYR A 164 25.04 18.07 -2.13
#